data_AF-A0A9D4PS28-F1
#
_entry.id   AF-A0A9D4PS28-F1
#
_cell.length_a   1.000
_cell.length_b   1.000
_cell.length_c   1.000
_cell.angle_alpha   90.00
_cell.angle_beta   90.00
_cell.angle_gamma   90.00
#
_symmetry.space_group_name_H-M   'P 1'
#
loop_
_entity.id
_entity.type
_entity.pdbx_description
1 polymer ?
#
loop_
_entity_poly.entity_id
_entity_poly.type
_entity_poly.pdbx_seq_one_letter_code
_entity_poly.pdbx_strand_id
1 'polypeptide(L)'
;MALNARVTNLAKQCMAQCKRNYGVSAVLMQKSLDPIQQLFVDKIREYAQKSKSKSEMFVDADPSINKEYDDELKKVAHQYGGTSAADMTEFPKFEFQGK
;
A
#
# COMPACT_ATOMS: atom_id res chain seq x y z
N MET A 1 -57.51 -4.78 -22.92
CA MET A 1 -56.29 -4.35 -23.67
C MET A 1 -55.75 -2.97 -23.25
N ALA A 2 -56.57 -2.05 -22.70
CA ALA A 2 -56.13 -0.70 -22.32
C ALA A 2 -55.17 -0.61 -21.10
N LEU A 3 -55.24 -1.56 -20.15
CA LEU A 3 -54.37 -1.57 -18.97
C LEU A 3 -52.89 -1.81 -19.32
N ASN A 4 -52.63 -2.75 -20.24
CA ASN A 4 -51.27 -3.08 -20.71
C ASN A 4 -50.62 -1.91 -21.46
N ALA A 5 -51.42 -1.13 -22.19
CA ALA A 5 -50.95 0.08 -22.87
C ALA A 5 -50.55 1.20 -21.87
N ARG A 6 -51.30 1.35 -20.77
CA ARG A 6 -50.97 2.32 -19.71
C ARG A 6 -49.69 1.94 -18.97
N VAL A 7 -49.51 0.65 -18.65
CA VAL A 7 -48.30 0.14 -17.99
C VAL A 7 -47.06 0.31 -18.86
N THR A 8 -47.16 -0.01 -20.15
CA THR A 8 -46.03 0.16 -21.09
C THR A 8 -45.66 1.63 -21.30
N ASN A 9 -46.65 2.54 -21.34
CA ASN A 9 -46.40 3.97 -21.43
C ASN A 9 -45.75 4.54 -20.16
N LEU A 10 -46.20 4.09 -18.97
CA LEU A 10 -45.58 4.46 -17.70
C LEU A 10 -44.12 3.98 -17.62
N ALA A 11 -43.84 2.73 -18.04
CA ALA A 11 -42.50 2.19 -18.08
C ALA A 11 -41.57 3.01 -19.00
N LYS A 12 -42.07 3.43 -20.17
CA LYS A 12 -41.33 4.32 -21.08
C LYS A 12 -41.05 5.69 -20.45
N GLN A 13 -42.01 6.26 -19.72
CA GLN A 13 -41.84 7.54 -19.02
C GLN A 13 -40.84 7.45 -17.87
N CYS A 14 -40.91 6.42 -17.03
CA CYS A 14 -39.91 6.17 -15.99
C CYS A 14 -38.51 5.98 -16.60
N MET A 15 -38.38 5.19 -17.66
CA MET A 15 -37.09 4.98 -18.32
C MET A 15 -36.54 6.28 -18.94
N ALA A 16 -37.40 7.12 -19.53
CA ALA A 16 -37.01 8.43 -20.01
C ALA A 16 -36.51 9.34 -18.88
N GLN A 17 -37.18 9.32 -17.72
CA GLN A 17 -36.79 10.12 -16.55
C GLN A 17 -35.47 9.62 -15.93
N CYS A 18 -35.28 8.30 -15.84
CA CYS A 18 -34.01 7.72 -15.39
C CYS A 18 -32.85 8.09 -16.33
N LYS A 19 -33.07 8.09 -17.66
CA LYS A 19 -32.05 8.51 -18.65
C LYS A 19 -31.72 10.00 -18.54
N ARG A 20 -32.70 10.86 -18.27
CA ARG A 20 -32.49 12.32 -18.13
C ARG A 20 -31.81 12.69 -16.81
N ASN A 21 -32.07 11.95 -15.74
CA ASN A 21 -31.48 12.20 -14.41
C ASN A 21 -30.10 11.56 -14.20
N TYR A 22 -29.53 10.90 -15.22
CA TYR A 22 -28.22 10.23 -15.11
C TYR A 22 -27.10 11.16 -14.62
N GLY A 23 -27.15 12.45 -14.98
CA GLY A 23 -26.21 13.47 -14.50
C GLY A 23 -26.32 13.77 -13.00
N VAL A 24 -27.53 13.71 -12.43
CA VAL A 24 -27.76 13.87 -10.98
C VAL A 24 -27.30 12.63 -10.22
N SER A 25 -27.48 11.45 -10.81
CA SER A 25 -26.98 10.18 -10.28
C SER A 25 -25.46 10.19 -10.12
N ALA A 26 -24.72 10.80 -11.05
CA ALA A 26 -23.26 10.89 -11.00
C ALA A 26 -22.77 11.71 -9.79
N VAL A 27 -23.43 12.84 -9.50
CA VAL A 27 -23.11 13.68 -8.33
C VAL A 27 -23.42 12.95 -7.02
N LEU A 28 -24.52 12.19 -6.97
CA LEU A 28 -24.86 11.37 -5.79
C LEU A 28 -23.94 10.16 -5.60
N MET A 29 -23.38 9.62 -6.68
CA MET A 29 -22.39 8.52 -6.65
C MET A 29 -20.97 9.01 -6.36
N GLN A 30 -20.71 10.31 -6.52
CA GLN A 30 -19.44 10.92 -6.15
C GLN A 30 -19.36 10.94 -4.63
N LYS A 31 -18.61 9.98 -4.06
CA LYS A 31 -18.36 9.94 -2.61
C LYS A 31 -17.73 11.28 -2.20
N SER A 32 -18.52 12.12 -1.54
CA SER A 32 -18.18 13.50 -1.18
C SER A 32 -17.17 13.57 -0.03
N LEU A 33 -16.03 12.92 -0.17
CA LEU A 33 -14.87 13.19 0.66
C LEU A 33 -14.20 14.43 0.06
N ASP A 34 -13.90 15.41 0.91
CA ASP A 34 -13.01 16.51 0.55
C ASP A 34 -11.77 15.93 -0.14
N PRO A 35 -11.31 16.47 -1.29
CA PRO A 35 -10.10 16.02 -1.96
C PRO A 35 -8.91 15.73 -1.03
N ILE A 36 -8.76 16.49 0.06
CA ILE A 36 -7.70 16.27 1.05
C ILE A 36 -7.92 14.96 1.84
N GLN A 37 -9.15 14.68 2.25
CA GLN A 37 -9.49 13.44 2.95
C GLN A 37 -9.36 12.22 2.05
N GLN A 38 -9.70 12.37 0.76
CA GLN A 38 -9.50 11.32 -0.23
C GLN A 38 -8.01 10.94 -0.35
N LEU A 39 -7.11 11.92 -0.42
CA LEU A 39 -5.67 11.67 -0.45
C LEU A 39 -5.18 10.88 0.77
N PHE A 40 -5.67 11.21 1.96
CA PHE A 40 -5.31 10.48 3.18
C PHE A 40 -5.72 9.01 3.10
N VAL A 41 -6.97 8.75 2.71
CA VAL A 41 -7.47 7.37 2.58
C VAL A 41 -6.72 6.61 1.49
N ASP A 42 -6.41 7.26 0.37
CA ASP A 42 -5.66 6.64 -0.72
C ASP A 42 -4.23 6.29 -0.29
N LYS A 43 -3.58 7.12 0.53
CA LYS A 43 -2.27 6.82 1.11
C LYS A 43 -2.30 5.69 2.12
N ILE A 44 -3.35 5.58 2.94
CA ILE A 44 -3.54 4.41 3.82
C ILE A 44 -3.68 3.14 3.01
N ARG A 45 -4.48 3.17 1.94
CA ARG A 45 -4.68 2.00 1.07
C ARG A 45 -3.39 1.59 0.37
N GLU A 46 -2.64 2.56 -0.15
CA GLU A 46 -1.33 2.33 -0.78
C GLU A 46 -0.35 1.67 0.20
N TYR A 47 -0.25 2.21 1.42
CA TYR A 47 0.56 1.61 2.48
C TYR A 47 0.10 0.20 2.82
N ALA A 48 -1.20 -0.02 3.03
CA ALA A 48 -1.74 -1.34 3.40
C ALA A 48 -1.54 -2.40 2.30
N GLN A 49 -1.45 -1.99 1.03
CA GLN A 49 -1.08 -2.87 -0.07
C GLN A 49 0.41 -3.21 -0.02
N LYS A 50 1.28 -2.19 0.09
CA LYS A 50 2.74 -2.33 0.16
C LYS A 50 3.23 -3.09 1.39
N SER A 51 2.53 -2.97 2.53
CA SER A 51 2.86 -3.71 3.75
C SER A 51 2.50 -5.20 3.65
N LYS A 52 1.56 -5.56 2.77
CA LYS A 52 1.13 -6.94 2.54
C LYS A 52 1.84 -7.59 1.36
N SER A 53 2.37 -6.81 0.42
CA SER A 53 3.23 -7.34 -0.62
C SER A 53 4.47 -7.92 0.07
N LYS A 54 4.55 -9.25 0.08
CA LYS A 54 5.70 -10.00 0.60
C LYS A 54 6.88 -9.79 -0.34
N SER A 55 7.57 -8.66 -0.21
CA SER A 55 8.98 -8.62 -0.52
C SER A 55 9.73 -9.14 0.69
N GLU A 56 10.67 -10.06 0.49
CA GLU A 56 11.40 -10.72 1.58
C GLU A 56 12.21 -9.75 2.45
N MET A 57 12.49 -8.53 1.97
CA MET A 57 13.24 -7.53 2.75
C MET A 57 12.80 -6.08 2.48
N PHE A 58 12.77 -5.64 1.21
CA PHE A 58 12.47 -4.24 0.85
C PHE A 58 11.31 -4.16 -0.13
N VAL A 59 10.30 -3.33 0.18
CA VAL A 59 9.22 -3.05 -0.78
C VAL A 59 9.83 -2.49 -2.07
N ASP A 60 9.52 -3.11 -3.22
CA ASP A 60 10.04 -2.73 -4.54
C ASP A 60 11.59 -2.69 -4.61
N ALA A 61 12.27 -3.72 -4.10
CA ALA A 61 13.73 -3.81 -4.06
C ALA A 61 14.39 -3.70 -5.45
N ASP A 62 15.33 -2.76 -5.59
CA ASP A 62 16.26 -2.63 -6.72
C ASP A 62 17.63 -3.23 -6.31
N PRO A 63 18.38 -3.87 -7.23
CA PRO A 63 19.80 -4.21 -7.04
C PRO A 63 20.66 -3.13 -6.34
N SER A 64 20.41 -1.83 -6.59
CA SER A 64 21.13 -0.74 -5.91
C SER A 64 20.90 -0.72 -4.40
N ILE A 65 19.65 -0.93 -3.97
CA ILE A 65 19.26 -0.91 -2.55
C ILE A 65 19.93 -2.06 -1.79
N ASN A 66 19.96 -3.24 -2.38
CA ASN A 66 20.63 -4.40 -1.79
C ASN A 66 22.14 -4.17 -1.65
N LYS A 67 22.77 -3.53 -2.65
CA LYS A 67 24.19 -3.19 -2.59
C LYS A 67 24.49 -2.17 -1.48
N GLU A 68 23.68 -1.11 -1.38
CA GLU A 68 23.81 -0.11 -0.32
C GLU A 68 23.64 -0.75 1.07
N TYR A 69 22.67 -1.67 1.20
CA TYR A 69 22.47 -2.44 2.43
C TYR A 69 23.70 -3.27 2.82
N ASP A 70 24.26 -4.02 1.87
CA ASP A 70 25.47 -4.83 2.11
C ASP A 70 26.70 -3.97 2.45
N ASP A 71 26.84 -2.81 1.81
CA ASP A 71 27.95 -1.90 2.05
C ASP A 71 27.86 -1.22 3.42
N GLU A 72 26.66 -0.84 3.87
CA GLU A 72 26.44 -0.35 5.24
C GLU A 72 26.67 -1.47 6.28
N LEU A 73 26.25 -2.71 6.02
CA LEU A 73 26.55 -3.84 6.90
C LEU A 73 28.05 -4.07 7.05
N LYS A 74 28.82 -4.01 5.96
CA LYS A 74 30.29 -4.13 6.00
C LYS A 74 30.91 -3.00 6.81
N LYS A 75 30.44 -1.76 6.64
CA LYS A 75 30.94 -0.60 7.38
C LYS A 75 30.69 -0.75 8.89
N VAL A 76 29.50 -1.20 9.28
CA VAL A 76 29.18 -1.52 10.68
C VAL A 76 30.08 -2.64 11.19
N ALA A 77 30.25 -3.73 10.44
CA ALA A 77 31.14 -4.83 10.82
C ALA A 77 32.58 -4.35 11.03
N HIS A 78 33.11 -3.49 10.16
CA HIS A 78 34.44 -2.91 10.32
C HIS A 78 34.54 -2.02 11.57
N GLN A 79 33.54 -1.18 11.83
CA GLN A 79 33.56 -0.24 12.95
C GLN A 79 33.49 -0.94 14.31
N TYR A 80 32.76 -2.06 14.41
CA TYR A 80 32.51 -2.76 15.67
C TYR A 80 33.31 -4.08 15.80
N GLY A 81 34.26 -4.35 14.91
CA GLY A 81 35.16 -5.50 15.01
C GLY A 81 34.57 -6.83 14.51
N GLY A 82 33.42 -6.80 13.84
CA GLY A 82 32.76 -7.95 13.21
C GLY A 82 33.50 -8.55 12.01
N THR A 83 34.52 -7.86 11.47
CA THR A 83 35.38 -8.42 10.41
C THR A 83 36.49 -9.32 10.93
N SER A 84 36.75 -9.32 12.24
CA SER A 84 37.87 -10.02 12.87
C SER A 84 37.41 -11.36 13.43
N ALA A 85 37.00 -12.31 12.59
CA ALA A 85 36.65 -13.70 12.96
C ALA A 85 35.66 -13.90 14.13
N ALA A 86 35.07 -12.83 14.65
CA ALA A 86 34.14 -12.83 15.76
C ALA A 86 32.73 -12.81 15.20
N ASP A 87 31.97 -13.86 15.50
CA ASP A 87 30.54 -13.88 15.21
C ASP A 87 29.85 -12.85 16.10
N MET A 88 29.22 -11.84 15.49
CA MET A 88 28.49 -10.79 16.19
C MET A 88 27.16 -11.28 16.79
N THR A 89 26.73 -12.50 16.46
CA THR A 89 25.58 -13.15 17.08
C THR A 89 25.95 -13.90 18.37
N GLU A 90 27.24 -14.14 18.59
CA GLU A 90 27.74 -14.83 19.78
C GLU A 90 28.35 -13.83 20.78
N PHE A 91 28.23 -14.15 22.06
CA PHE A 91 28.85 -13.36 23.12
C PHE A 91 30.37 -13.57 23.12
N PRO A 92 31.19 -12.51 23.30
CA PRO A 92 32.64 -12.61 23.27
C PRO A 92 33.18 -13.51 24.39
N LYS A 93 34.20 -14.31 24.06
CA LYS A 93 34.96 -15.08 25.05
C LYS A 93 36.04 -14.18 25.65
N PHE A 94 36.03 -14.06 26.97
CA PHE A 94 37.03 -13.28 27.70
C PHE A 94 38.15 -14.20 28.18
N GLU A 95 39.36 -13.99 27.66
CA GLU A 95 40.58 -14.59 28.21
C GLU A 95 41.33 -13.55 29.03
N PHE A 96 41.41 -13.78 30.34
CA PHE A 96 42.16 -12.91 31.24
C PHE A 96 43.59 -13.44 31.37
N GLN A 97 44.56 -12.72 30.80
CA GLN A 97 45.97 -13.00 31.04
C GLN A 97 46.30 -12.59 32.48
N GLY A 98 46.53 -13.59 33.34
CA GLY A 98 47.01 -13.37 34.70
C GLY A 98 48.43 -12.81 34.69
N LYS A 99 48.75 -11.93 35.64
CA LYS A 99 50.14 -11.57 35.90
C LYS A 99 50.94 -12.80 36.34
#